data_AF-A0A7X8XJH4-F1
#
_entry.id   AF-A0A7X8XJH4-F1
#
_cell.length_a   1.000
_cell.length_b   1.000
_cell.length_c   1.000
_cell.angle_alpha   90.00
_cell.angle_beta   90.00
_cell.angle_gamma   90.00
#
_symmetry.space_group_name_H-M   'P 1'
#
loop_
_entity.id
_entity.type
_entity.pdbx_description
1 polymer ?
#
loop_
_entity_poly.entity_id
_entity_poly.type
_entity_poly.pdbx_seq_one_letter_code
_entity_poly.pdbx_strand_id
1 'polypeptide(L)'
;MTFTWPRFDKPIPLTERTSWTAVFESYDQRNEVCYYAVSLHGSAEGPRRIVARVDTGWAGEDWSTPDFTQRIQREISWIASQSLPDKTPG
;
A
#
# COMPACT_ATOMS: atom_id res chain seq x y z
N MET A 1 -9.34 7.77 21.86
CA MET A 1 -9.80 7.65 20.46
C MET A 1 -9.23 6.36 19.92
N THR A 2 -10.03 5.51 19.28
CA THR A 2 -9.52 4.28 18.66
C THR A 2 -8.83 4.66 17.36
N PHE A 3 -7.52 4.42 17.28
CA PHE A 3 -6.76 4.60 16.04
C PHE A 3 -7.39 3.75 14.93
N THR A 4 -7.48 4.32 13.72
CA THR A 4 -7.96 3.62 12.54
C THR A 4 -6.83 3.61 11.51
N TRP A 5 -6.49 2.41 11.04
CA TRP A 5 -5.50 2.27 9.98
C TRP A 5 -5.91 3.04 8.73
N PRO A 6 -4.98 3.75 8.07
CA PRO A 6 -5.26 4.47 6.84
C PRO A 6 -5.92 3.59 5.80
N ARG A 7 -6.89 4.14 5.08
CA ARG A 7 -7.53 3.49 3.93
C ARG A 7 -7.31 4.33 2.69
N PHE A 8 -7.09 3.68 1.57
CA PHE A 8 -6.84 4.31 0.28
C PHE A 8 -7.90 3.82 -0.71
N ASP A 9 -9.15 4.22 -0.47
CA ASP A 9 -10.30 3.79 -1.26
C ASP A 9 -10.39 4.50 -2.63
N LYS A 10 -9.61 5.58 -2.84
CA LYS A 10 -9.51 6.29 -4.13
C LYS A 10 -8.25 5.86 -4.89
N PRO A 11 -8.30 5.70 -6.22
CA PRO A 11 -7.13 5.32 -7.01
C PRO A 11 -5.97 6.30 -6.86
N ILE A 12 -4.82 5.79 -6.43
CA ILE A 12 -3.56 6.52 -6.33
C ILE A 12 -2.69 6.14 -7.54
N PRO A 13 -2.22 7.12 -8.34
CA PRO A 13 -1.43 6.83 -9.54
C PRO A 13 -0.09 6.15 -9.23
N LEU A 14 0.30 5.17 -10.06
CA LEU A 14 1.68 4.63 -10.16
C LEU A 14 2.36 5.12 -11.43
N THR A 15 1.61 5.12 -12.54
CA THR A 15 2.02 5.63 -13.85
C THR A 15 0.84 6.36 -14.48
N GLU A 16 0.99 6.85 -15.72
CA GLU A 16 -0.12 7.46 -16.47
C GLU A 16 -1.31 6.51 -16.71
N ARG A 17 -1.09 5.19 -16.65
CA ARG A 17 -2.11 4.18 -16.98
C ARG A 17 -2.42 3.21 -15.85
N THR A 18 -1.65 3.24 -14.77
CA THR A 18 -1.80 2.31 -13.66
C THR A 18 -1.98 3.04 -12.35
N SER A 19 -2.82 2.49 -11.48
CA SER A 19 -3.11 3.04 -10.17
C SER A 19 -3.39 1.93 -9.17
N TRP A 20 -3.46 2.27 -7.89
CA TRP A 20 -3.80 1.32 -6.84
C TRP A 20 -4.79 1.89 -5.84
N THR A 21 -5.55 0.99 -5.21
CA THR A 21 -6.33 1.26 -4.00
C THR A 21 -5.90 0.25 -2.94
N ALA A 22 -5.97 0.60 -1.66
CA ALA A 22 -5.63 -0.36 -0.61
C ALA A 22 -6.53 -0.24 0.62
N VAL A 23 -6.82 -1.40 1.19
CA VAL A 23 -7.55 -1.55 2.45
C VAL A 23 -6.69 -2.29 3.46
N PHE A 24 -6.76 -1.86 4.71
CA PHE A 24 -6.08 -2.54 5.81
C PHE A 24 -6.68 -3.94 6.01
N GLU A 25 -5.81 -4.94 6.17
CA GLU A 25 -6.20 -6.32 6.41
C GLU A 25 -5.90 -6.75 7.86
N SER A 26 -4.64 -6.60 8.29
CA SER A 26 -4.23 -7.03 9.63
C SER A 26 -2.94 -6.34 10.09
N TYR A 27 -2.66 -6.43 11.40
CA TYR A 27 -1.46 -5.91 12.02
C TYR A 27 -0.84 -6.99 12.93
N ASP A 28 0.42 -7.29 12.68
CA ASP A 28 1.26 -8.11 13.55
C ASP A 28 1.99 -7.20 14.53
N GLN A 29 1.44 -7.09 15.74
CA GLN A 29 2.00 -6.27 16.80
C GLN A 29 3.38 -6.73 17.27
N ARG A 30 3.67 -8.03 17.21
CA ARG A 30 4.94 -8.56 17.70
C ARG A 30 6.10 -8.15 16.81
N ASN A 31 5.86 -8.07 15.50
CA ASN A 31 6.86 -7.71 14.50
C ASN A 31 6.72 -6.28 14.00
N GLU A 32 5.73 -5.53 14.49
CA GLU A 32 5.40 -4.18 14.05
C GLU A 32 5.17 -4.08 12.54
N VAL A 33 4.39 -5.02 11.99
CA VAL A 33 4.11 -5.09 10.56
C VAL A 33 2.62 -4.98 10.30
N CYS A 34 2.22 -4.07 9.41
CA CYS A 34 0.86 -4.02 8.89
C CYS A 34 0.75 -4.61 7.49
N TYR A 35 -0.40 -5.20 7.23
CA TYR A 35 -0.73 -5.86 5.97
C TYR A 35 -1.89 -5.14 5.29
N TYR A 36 -1.70 -4.82 4.03
CA TYR A 36 -2.67 -4.14 3.18
C TYR A 36 -3.02 -5.01 1.99
N ALA A 37 -4.31 -5.15 1.71
CA ALA A 37 -4.78 -5.67 0.45
C ALA A 37 -4.78 -4.55 -0.59
N VAL A 38 -3.92 -4.67 -1.59
CA VAL A 38 -3.74 -3.69 -2.65
C VAL A 38 -4.37 -4.21 -3.92
N SER A 39 -5.30 -3.44 -4.49
CA SER A 39 -5.85 -3.69 -5.83
C SER A 39 -5.12 -2.82 -6.84
N LEU A 40 -4.51 -3.45 -7.83
CA LEU A 40 -3.83 -2.81 -8.95
C LEU A 40 -4.81 -2.69 -10.12
N HIS A 41 -4.91 -1.47 -10.66
CA HIS A 41 -5.82 -1.10 -11.73
C HIS A 41 -5.03 -0.73 -12.98
N GLY A 42 -5.57 -1.06 -14.16
CA GLY A 42 -4.98 -0.66 -15.44
C GLY A 42 -3.87 -1.56 -15.98
N SER A 43 -3.63 -2.73 -15.37
CA SER A 43 -2.80 -3.78 -15.96
C SER A 43 -3.48 -4.42 -17.17
N ALA A 44 -2.70 -4.74 -18.20
CA ALA A 44 -3.20 -5.42 -19.41
C ALA A 44 -3.82 -6.79 -19.11
N GLU A 45 -3.39 -7.43 -18.01
CA GLU A 45 -3.88 -8.74 -17.54
C GLU A 45 -5.19 -8.64 -16.72
N GLY A 46 -5.76 -7.44 -16.57
CA GLY A 46 -6.94 -7.20 -15.74
C GLY A 46 -6.61 -6.88 -14.28
N PRO A 47 -7.62 -6.68 -13.42
CA PRO A 47 -7.42 -6.28 -12.03
C PRO A 47 -6.67 -7.35 -11.24
N ARG A 48 -5.60 -6.93 -10.57
CA ARG A 48 -4.74 -7.83 -9.77
C ARG A 48 -4.75 -7.40 -8.30
N ARG A 49 -4.77 -8.37 -7.39
CA ARG A 49 -4.62 -8.11 -5.95
C ARG A 49 -3.29 -8.65 -5.44
N ILE A 50 -2.61 -7.83 -4.65
CA ILE A 50 -1.40 -8.22 -3.92
C ILE A 50 -1.57 -7.88 -2.44
N VAL A 51 -0.71 -8.44 -1.59
CA VAL A 51 -0.61 -8.06 -0.19
C VAL A 51 0.66 -7.22 -0.01
N ALA A 52 0.50 -5.98 0.44
CA ALA A 52 1.61 -5.15 0.85
C ALA A 52 1.91 -5.39 2.33
N ARG A 53 3.16 -5.78 2.62
CA ARG A 53 3.71 -5.90 3.96
C ARG A 53 4.49 -4.62 4.26
N VAL A 54 4.03 -3.83 5.22
CA VAL A 54 4.66 -2.55 5.57
C VAL A 54 5.14 -2.59 7.00
N ASP A 55 6.45 -2.43 7.18
CA ASP A 55 7.09 -2.25 8.49
C ASP A 55 6.63 -0.93 9.11
N THR A 56 6.35 -0.93 10.42
CA THR A 56 5.87 0.23 11.18
C THR A 56 6.73 0.57 12.38
N GLY A 57 7.87 -0.12 12.58
CA GLY A 57 8.78 0.13 13.71
C GLY A 57 9.38 1.54 13.72
N TRP A 58 9.30 2.26 12.59
CA TRP A 58 9.68 3.67 12.48
C TRP A 58 8.68 4.66 13.10
N ALA A 59 7.45 4.23 13.39
CA ALA A 59 6.37 5.13 13.79
C ALA A 59 6.39 5.52 15.27
N GLY A 60 7.16 4.80 16.09
CA GLY A 60 7.13 4.98 17.54
C GLY A 60 5.72 4.73 18.10
N GLU A 61 5.28 5.56 19.04
CA GLU A 61 4.00 5.38 19.74
C GLU A 61 2.81 6.14 19.13
N ASP A 62 3.05 7.12 18.24
CA ASP A 62 1.99 7.96 17.66
C ASP A 62 1.77 7.68 16.17
N TRP A 63 0.76 6.85 15.89
CA TRP A 63 0.38 6.48 14.53
C TRP A 63 -0.73 7.37 13.96
N SER A 64 -1.24 8.33 14.73
CA SER A 64 -2.35 9.19 14.33
C SER A 64 -1.92 10.38 13.45
N THR A 65 -0.61 10.50 13.21
CA THR A 65 -0.05 11.63 12.48
C THR A 65 -0.31 11.55 10.97
N PRO A 66 -0.44 12.69 10.28
CA PRO A 66 -0.46 12.73 8.82
C PRO A 66 0.79 12.11 8.18
N ASP A 67 1.94 12.21 8.84
CA ASP A 67 3.21 11.64 8.38
C ASP A 67 3.17 10.11 8.38
N PHE A 68 2.50 9.52 9.37
CA PHE A 68 2.27 8.08 9.40
C PHE A 68 1.52 7.63 8.13
N THR A 69 0.40 8.27 7.85
CA THR A 69 -0.44 7.98 6.68
C THR A 69 0.33 8.14 5.37
N GLN A 70 1.08 9.25 5.23
CA GLN A 70 1.89 9.51 4.03
C GLN A 70 2.98 8.47 3.82
N ARG A 71 3.62 8.00 4.90
CA ARG A 71 4.65 6.97 4.79
C ARG A 71 4.06 5.61 4.43
N ILE A 72 2.95 5.20 5.05
CA ILE A 72 2.23 3.99 4.63
C ILE A 72 1.86 4.06 3.13
N GLN A 73 1.32 5.19 2.68
CA GLN A 73 0.97 5.39 1.27
C GLN A 73 2.18 5.21 0.34
N ARG A 74 3.34 5.75 0.71
CA ARG A 74 4.58 5.64 -0.06
C ARG A 74 5.11 4.22 -0.12
N GLU A 75 5.13 3.50 1.00
CA GLU A 75 5.57 2.10 1.06
C GLU A 75 4.67 1.21 0.20
N ILE A 76 3.34 1.37 0.29
CA ILE A 76 2.40 0.64 -0.56
C ILE A 76 2.63 0.97 -2.04
N SER A 77 2.85 2.24 -2.39
CA SER A 77 3.14 2.65 -3.77
C SER A 77 4.41 1.99 -4.31
N TRP A 78 5.46 1.92 -3.49
CA TRP A 78 6.72 1.26 -3.85
C TRP A 78 6.53 -0.25 -4.07
N ILE A 79 5.82 -0.95 -3.18
CA ILE A 79 5.51 -2.38 -3.33
C ILE A 79 4.63 -2.63 -4.57
N ALA A 80 3.61 -1.79 -4.77
CA ALA A 80 2.71 -1.88 -5.90
C ALA A 80 3.46 -1.69 -7.24
N SER A 81 4.41 -0.76 -7.30
CA SER A 81 5.22 -0.52 -8.50
C SER A 81 6.09 -1.72 -8.91
N GLN A 82 6.65 -2.44 -7.95
CA GLN A 82 7.44 -3.66 -8.19
C GLN A 82 6.59 -4.85 -8.65
N SER A 83 5.28 -4.78 -8.42
CA SER A 83 4.34 -5.83 -8.81
C SER A 83 3.76 -5.62 -10.21
N LEU A 84 4.08 -4.50 -10.86
CA LEU A 84 3.77 -4.28 -12.27
C LEU A 84 4.67 -5.19 -13.12
N PRO A 85 4.13 -5.83 -14.18
CA PRO A 85 4.95 -6.62 -15.08
C PRO A 85 6.04 -5.74 -15.70
N ASP A 86 7.26 -6.28 -15.76
CA ASP A 86 8.38 -5.63 -16.43
C ASP A 86 7.98 -5.35 -17.87
N LYS A 87 8.05 -4.07 -18.30
CA LYS A 87 8.01 -3.77 -19.72
C LYS A 87 9.36 -4.20 -20.30
N THR A 88 9.56 -5.50 -20.51
CA THR A 88 10.67 -5.96 -21.33
C THR A 88 10.36 -5.51 -22.76
N PRO A 89 11.13 -4.59 -23.35
CA PRO A 89 10.96 -4.28 -24.76
C PRO A 89 11.45 -5.49 -25.56
N GLY A 90 10.53 -6.12 -26.28
CA GLY A 90 10.85 -7.05 -27.37
C GLY A 90 11.27 -6.29 -28.62
#